data_AF-A0A2A3EH96-F1
#
_entry.id   AF-A0A2A3EH96-F1
#
_cell.length_a   1.000
_cell.length_b   1.000
_cell.length_c   1.000
_cell.angle_alpha   90.00
_cell.angle_beta   90.00
_cell.angle_gamma   90.00
#
_symmetry.space_group_name_H-M   'P 1'
#
loop_
_entity.id
_entity.type
_entity.pdbx_description
1 polymer ?
#
loop_
_entity_poly.entity_id
_entity_poly.type
_entity_poly.pdbx_seq_one_letter_code
_entity_poly.pdbx_strand_id
1 'polypeptide(L)'
;MRGCRHSGVRVIVPPRKAAMPMRVTCRYLRRDKLTNPPPLMEGEALASRILELGPVGAKFLGPVIIEVPHFASLRGKEREIVILRSDNGETWREHTLEASEEAVQDVLNESFEGEELSQLEDLQTSRIVRILTADFPHYFAVVSRIRQEVHAVGPEGGTVSSSAVPQVQAVFPPAALTKKIRVGLQAHPIPADLVAKLLGNRVAVSPIVTVEPRRRKFHKPITLTIPVPQAANKGMINQYSGDAPTLRLLCSITGLSHLGMDY
;
A
#
# COMPACT_ATOMS: atom_id res chain seq x y z
N MET A 1 11.55 -20.50 12.90
CA MET A 1 11.10 -20.23 14.30
C MET A 1 9.71 -19.61 14.27
N ARG A 2 8.76 -20.13 15.07
CA ARG A 2 7.46 -19.49 15.32
C ARG A 2 7.50 -18.81 16.69
N GLY A 3 7.00 -17.58 16.81
CA GLY A 3 6.92 -16.94 18.12
C GLY A 3 5.95 -17.68 19.04
N CYS A 4 6.38 -18.08 20.24
CA CYS A 4 5.54 -18.79 21.22
C CYS A 4 4.50 -17.88 21.91
N ARG A 5 4.61 -16.56 21.75
CA ARG A 5 3.60 -15.60 22.20
C ARG A 5 2.55 -15.48 21.09
N HIS A 6 1.31 -15.15 21.44
CA HIS A 6 0.16 -14.91 20.54
C HIS A 6 0.38 -13.89 19.40
N SER A 7 1.62 -13.42 19.17
CA SER A 7 2.03 -12.50 18.11
C SER A 7 1.87 -13.06 16.70
N GLY A 8 1.93 -14.38 16.51
CA GLY A 8 1.78 -15.02 15.20
C GLY A 8 2.88 -14.72 14.16
N VAL A 9 3.93 -13.96 14.51
CA VAL A 9 5.09 -13.74 13.63
C VAL A 9 5.93 -15.00 13.51
N ARG A 10 6.36 -15.31 12.29
CA ARG A 10 7.28 -16.41 11.99
C ARG A 10 8.47 -15.89 11.19
N VAL A 11 9.67 -16.30 11.58
CA VAL A 11 10.89 -16.07 10.80
C VAL A 11 11.38 -17.42 10.28
N ILE A 12 11.58 -17.50 8.97
CA ILE A 12 12.02 -18.68 8.24
C ILE A 12 13.35 -18.32 7.58
N VAL A 13 14.43 -18.93 8.08
CA VAL A 13 15.76 -18.84 7.48
C VAL A 13 16.04 -20.21 6.87
N PRO A 14 16.05 -20.36 5.54
CA PRO A 14 16.30 -21.63 4.90
C PRO A 14 17.69 -22.19 5.21
N PRO A 15 17.89 -23.51 5.05
CA PRO A 15 19.21 -24.14 5.14
C PRO A 15 20.23 -23.42 4.28
N ARG A 16 21.46 -23.25 4.80
CA ARG A 16 22.60 -22.61 4.11
C ARG A 16 22.42 -21.12 3.77
N LYS A 17 21.38 -20.44 4.25
CA LYS A 17 21.24 -18.97 4.06
C LYS A 17 21.93 -18.14 5.14
N ALA A 18 22.20 -18.72 6.31
CA ALA A 18 23.05 -18.10 7.33
C ALA A 18 24.52 -18.52 7.11
N ALA A 19 25.42 -17.56 6.92
CA ALA A 19 26.84 -17.83 6.68
C ALA A 19 27.59 -18.34 7.93
N MET A 20 27.08 -18.01 9.12
CA MET A 20 27.63 -18.43 10.41
C MET A 20 26.51 -18.53 11.44
N PRO A 21 26.72 -19.23 12.57
CA PRO A 21 25.75 -19.25 13.67
C PRO A 21 25.41 -17.83 14.13
N MET A 22 24.12 -17.49 14.14
CA MET A 22 23.63 -16.16 14.52
C MET A 22 22.39 -16.25 15.40
N ARG A 23 22.28 -15.32 16.36
CA ARG A 23 21.08 -15.17 17.19
C ARG A 23 20.11 -14.22 16.51
N VAL A 24 19.06 -14.76 15.90
CA VAL A 24 17.99 -13.98 15.30
C VAL A 24 16.97 -13.53 16.36
N THR A 25 16.60 -12.25 16.33
CA THR A 25 15.52 -11.69 17.13
C THR A 25 14.54 -10.94 16.23
N CYS A 26 13.26 -11.05 16.55
CA CYS A 26 12.19 -10.33 15.88
C CYS A 26 11.13 -9.98 16.92
N ARG A 27 10.91 -8.69 17.16
CA ARG A 27 10.02 -8.20 18.23
C ARG A 27 9.08 -7.12 17.72
N TYR A 28 7.84 -7.14 18.21
CA TYR A 28 6.89 -6.07 17.95
C TYR A 28 7.16 -4.86 18.83
N LEU A 29 7.36 -3.71 18.20
CA LEU A 29 7.51 -2.41 18.81
C LEU A 29 6.24 -1.58 18.59
N ARG A 30 5.86 -0.80 19.60
CA ARG A 30 4.77 0.16 19.46
C ARG A 30 5.30 1.43 18.80
N ARG A 31 4.47 2.08 17.96
CA ARG A 31 4.86 3.26 17.18
C ARG A 31 5.36 4.42 18.05
N ASP A 32 4.72 4.63 19.21
CA ASP A 32 5.04 5.66 20.20
C ASP A 32 6.42 5.50 20.85
N LYS A 33 7.04 4.31 20.73
CA LYS A 33 8.39 4.06 21.25
C LYS A 33 9.51 4.39 20.28
N LEU A 34 9.18 4.78 19.04
CA LEU A 34 10.18 5.15 18.03
C LEU A 34 10.42 6.66 18.05
N THR A 35 11.69 7.04 18.08
CA THR A 35 12.11 8.43 17.87
C THR A 35 11.70 8.91 16.48
N ASN A 36 11.89 8.06 15.46
CA ASN A 36 11.58 8.36 14.07
C ASN A 36 10.59 7.32 13.51
N PRO A 37 9.28 7.47 13.76
CA PRO A 37 8.28 6.54 13.24
C PRO A 37 8.14 6.66 11.72
N PRO A 38 7.59 5.64 11.03
CA PRO A 38 7.36 5.71 9.60
C PRO A 38 6.44 6.88 9.25
N PRO A 39 6.79 7.71 8.26
CA PRO A 39 5.95 8.83 7.82
C PRO A 39 4.76 8.28 7.06
N LEU A 40 3.56 8.37 7.64
CA LEU A 40 2.32 7.92 7.03
C LEU A 40 1.57 9.10 6.43
N MET A 41 1.10 8.94 5.20
CA MET A 41 0.30 9.93 4.49
C MET A 41 -1.19 9.80 4.83
N GLU A 42 -2.00 10.78 4.41
CA GLU A 42 -3.46 10.67 4.50
C GLU A 42 -3.95 9.40 3.79
N GLY A 43 -4.81 8.64 4.48
CA GLY A 43 -5.29 7.35 3.97
C GLY A 43 -4.32 6.19 4.19
N GLU A 44 -3.14 6.39 4.79
CA GLU A 44 -2.22 5.32 5.18
C GLU A 44 -2.33 4.98 6.67
N ALA A 45 -2.12 3.71 7.00
CA ALA A 45 -2.15 3.24 8.38
C ALA A 45 -1.23 2.04 8.57
N LEU A 46 -0.66 1.88 9.77
CA LEU A 46 0.01 0.63 10.14
C LEU A 46 -1.01 -0.53 10.14
N ALA A 47 -0.71 -1.57 9.36
CA ALA A 47 -1.51 -2.79 9.31
C ALA A 47 -1.11 -3.79 10.41
N SER A 48 0.11 -3.67 10.96
CA SER A 48 0.61 -4.42 12.09
C SER A 48 1.50 -3.53 12.98
N ARG A 49 1.94 -4.05 14.13
CA ARG A 49 2.99 -3.36 14.92
C ARG A 49 4.30 -3.39 14.16
N ILE A 50 5.16 -2.40 14.43
CA ILE A 50 6.47 -2.30 13.80
C ILE A 50 7.33 -3.47 14.26
N LEU A 51 8.07 -4.07 13.35
CA LEU A 51 8.98 -5.17 13.64
C LEU A 51 10.37 -4.61 13.80
N GLU A 52 11.01 -4.93 14.92
CA GLU A 52 12.43 -4.70 15.13
C GLU A 52 13.18 -6.02 15.01
N LEU A 53 14.22 -6.02 14.20
CA LEU A 53 15.00 -7.20 13.87
C LEU A 53 16.41 -7.11 14.45
N GLY A 54 16.97 -8.26 14.79
CA GLY A 54 18.36 -8.37 15.20
C GLY A 54 18.99 -9.67 14.70
N PRO A 55 20.28 -9.66 14.35
CA PRO A 55 21.20 -8.52 14.41
C PRO A 55 20.94 -7.50 13.27
N VAL A 56 20.97 -6.21 13.59
CA VAL A 56 20.79 -5.15 12.58
C VAL A 56 21.91 -5.21 11.56
N GLY A 57 21.58 -5.16 10.27
CA GLY A 57 22.54 -5.25 9.17
C GLY A 57 23.01 -6.68 8.87
N ALA A 58 22.50 -7.70 9.56
CA ALA A 58 22.81 -9.10 9.25
C ALA A 58 22.48 -9.40 7.79
N LYS A 59 23.45 -10.00 7.08
CA LYS A 59 23.32 -10.41 5.69
C LYS A 59 23.13 -11.92 5.61
N PHE A 60 22.24 -12.34 4.72
CA PHE A 60 22.02 -13.74 4.38
C PHE A 60 22.59 -14.05 3.00
N LEU A 61 22.97 -15.30 2.77
CA LEU A 61 23.48 -15.80 1.48
C LEU A 61 22.36 -15.93 0.43
N GLY A 62 21.11 -15.71 0.84
CA GLY A 62 19.94 -15.63 -0.03
C GLY A 62 18.71 -15.19 0.77
N PRO A 63 17.52 -15.16 0.15
CA PRO A 63 16.32 -14.64 0.78
C PRO A 63 15.88 -15.46 2.00
N VAL A 64 15.35 -14.76 2.99
CA VAL A 64 14.67 -15.29 4.18
C VAL A 64 13.24 -14.73 4.21
N ILE A 65 12.32 -15.45 4.85
CA ILE A 65 10.90 -15.04 4.94
C ILE A 65 10.58 -14.61 6.37
N ILE A 66 9.86 -13.50 6.47
CA ILE A 66 9.20 -13.06 7.70
C ILE A 66 7.70 -13.02 7.43
N GLU A 67 6.95 -13.91 8.08
CA GLU A 67 5.49 -13.91 8.04
C GLU A 67 4.94 -13.03 9.17
N VAL A 68 4.08 -12.08 8.81
CA VAL A 68 3.57 -11.05 9.72
C VAL A 68 2.05 -11.00 9.65
N PRO A 69 1.34 -11.37 10.72
CA PRO A 69 -0.09 -11.13 10.81
C PRO A 69 -0.39 -9.63 10.77
N HIS A 70 -1.44 -9.25 10.04
CA HIS A 70 -1.92 -7.89 9.95
C HIS A 70 -3.44 -7.79 10.12
N PHE A 71 -3.90 -6.62 10.53
CA PHE A 71 -5.29 -6.34 10.89
C PHE A 71 -5.98 -5.39 9.90
N ALA A 72 -5.27 -4.93 8.87
CA ALA A 72 -5.85 -4.09 7.82
C ALA A 72 -7.06 -4.75 7.14
N SER A 73 -8.08 -3.94 6.90
CA SER A 73 -9.21 -4.30 6.04
C SER A 73 -8.90 -3.84 4.62
N LEU A 74 -8.56 -4.77 3.74
CA LEU A 74 -8.14 -4.43 2.37
C LEU A 74 -9.31 -4.13 1.43
N ARG A 75 -10.52 -4.53 1.82
CA ARG A 75 -11.78 -4.32 1.06
C ARG A 75 -11.62 -4.67 -0.41
N GLY A 76 -11.19 -5.91 -0.68
CA GLY A 76 -10.91 -6.38 -2.03
C GLY A 76 -9.69 -5.65 -2.62
N LYS A 77 -9.92 -4.84 -3.66
CA LYS A 77 -8.85 -4.10 -4.37
C LYS A 77 -8.74 -2.63 -3.95
N GLU A 78 -9.53 -2.17 -2.99
CA GLU A 78 -9.51 -0.75 -2.57
C GLU A 78 -8.20 -0.33 -1.91
N ARG A 79 -7.61 -1.22 -1.12
CA ARG A 79 -6.37 -0.99 -0.40
C ARG A 79 -5.35 -2.06 -0.74
N GLU A 80 -4.10 -1.70 -0.55
CA GLU A 80 -2.95 -2.61 -0.68
C GLU A 80 -2.11 -2.58 0.59
N ILE A 81 -1.24 -3.58 0.72
CA ILE A 81 -0.19 -3.61 1.73
C ILE A 81 1.12 -3.23 1.07
N VAL A 82 1.87 -2.32 1.69
CA VAL A 82 3.26 -2.03 1.36
C VAL A 82 4.14 -2.24 2.58
N ILE A 83 5.39 -2.61 2.32
CA ILE A 83 6.39 -2.84 3.35
C ILE A 83 7.36 -1.67 3.33
N LEU A 84 7.45 -0.96 4.46
CA LEU A 84 8.50 0.03 4.66
C LEU A 84 9.62 -0.60 5.50
N ARG A 85 10.87 -0.21 5.21
CA ARG A 85 12.05 -0.58 5.99
C ARG A 85 12.83 0.65 6.45
N SER A 86 13.47 0.53 7.60
CA SER A 86 14.45 1.49 8.10
C SER A 86 15.74 0.77 8.47
N ASP A 87 16.83 1.09 7.78
CA ASP A 87 18.12 0.42 7.98
C ASP A 87 18.89 1.00 9.16
N ASN A 88 18.69 2.30 9.44
CA ASN A 88 19.37 3.04 10.51
C ASN A 88 18.47 3.37 11.71
N GLY A 89 17.15 3.20 11.58
CA GLY A 89 16.17 3.61 12.59
C GLY A 89 15.77 5.09 12.52
N GLU A 90 16.19 5.81 11.49
CA GLU A 90 15.93 7.25 11.32
C GLU A 90 15.10 7.52 10.06
N THR A 91 15.48 6.91 8.94
CA THR A 91 14.81 7.12 7.65
C THR A 91 14.06 5.86 7.22
N TRP A 92 12.94 6.05 6.53
CA TRP A 92 12.08 4.99 6.04
C TRP A 92 12.01 5.01 4.53
N ARG A 93 12.06 3.83 3.91
CA ARG A 93 11.90 3.65 2.47
C ARG A 93 11.06 2.41 2.17
N GLU A 94 10.44 2.38 1.00
CA GLU A 94 9.74 1.19 0.54
C GLU A 94 10.74 0.03 0.36
N HIS A 95 10.37 -1.14 0.86
CA HIS A 95 11.12 -2.35 0.67
C HIS A 95 10.81 -2.93 -0.70
N THR A 96 11.84 -3.04 -1.55
CA THR A 96 11.66 -3.29 -2.98
C THR A 96 11.81 -4.76 -3.38
N LEU A 97 12.19 -5.66 -2.47
CA LEU A 97 12.28 -7.06 -2.82
C LEU A 97 10.86 -7.62 -2.87
N GLU A 98 10.38 -7.86 -4.08
CA GLU A 98 9.03 -8.37 -4.30
C GLU A 98 8.94 -9.82 -3.81
N ALA A 99 7.96 -10.07 -2.95
CA ALA A 99 7.61 -11.40 -2.49
C ALA A 99 6.61 -12.03 -3.47
N SER A 100 7.05 -12.31 -4.71
CA SER A 100 6.22 -13.04 -5.67
C SER A 100 5.87 -14.42 -5.10
N GLU A 101 4.72 -14.98 -5.49
CA GLU A 101 4.29 -16.31 -5.03
C GLU A 101 5.34 -17.38 -5.34
N GLU A 102 5.95 -17.31 -6.53
CA GLU A 102 7.04 -18.19 -6.96
C GLU A 102 8.27 -18.06 -6.04
N ALA A 103 8.74 -16.82 -5.79
CA ALA A 103 9.91 -16.59 -4.95
C ALA A 103 9.66 -17.01 -3.49
N VAL A 104 8.44 -16.81 -2.99
CA VAL A 104 8.03 -17.30 -1.67
C VAL A 104 8.08 -18.83 -1.66
N GLN A 105 7.48 -19.48 -2.67
CA GLN A 105 7.37 -20.93 -2.74
C GLN A 105 8.74 -21.59 -2.84
N ASP A 106 9.64 -21.05 -3.65
CA ASP A 106 11.02 -21.54 -3.79
C ASP A 106 11.74 -21.57 -2.44
N VAL A 107 11.62 -20.48 -1.67
CA VAL A 107 12.24 -20.37 -0.34
C VAL A 107 11.59 -21.29 0.69
N LEU A 108 10.28 -21.52 0.59
CA LEU A 108 9.57 -22.49 1.44
C LEU A 108 9.97 -23.93 1.11
N ASN A 109 10.07 -24.28 -0.17
CA ASN A 109 10.50 -25.60 -0.63
C ASN A 109 11.94 -25.93 -0.22
N GLU A 110 12.82 -24.93 -0.08
CA GLU A 110 14.16 -25.13 0.49
C GLU A 110 14.14 -25.45 2.00
N SER A 111 13.07 -25.09 2.71
CA SER A 111 13.01 -25.11 4.18
C SER A 111 12.15 -26.24 4.77
N PHE A 112 11.19 -26.76 4.00
CA PHE A 112 10.16 -27.71 4.45
C PHE A 112 9.95 -28.80 3.39
N GLU A 113 9.51 -29.99 3.79
CA GLU A 113 9.23 -31.12 2.89
C GLU A 113 7.83 -31.70 3.16
N GLY A 114 7.19 -32.25 2.12
CA GLY A 114 5.96 -33.05 2.23
C GLY A 114 4.81 -32.38 2.99
N GLU A 115 4.35 -33.00 4.08
CA GLU A 115 3.19 -32.56 4.87
C GLU A 115 3.38 -31.23 5.62
N GLU A 116 4.62 -30.77 5.85
CA GLU A 116 4.85 -29.48 6.49
C GLU A 116 4.59 -28.30 5.55
N LEU A 117 4.80 -28.50 4.25
CA LEU A 117 4.48 -27.53 3.20
C LEU A 117 2.96 -27.35 3.03
N SER A 118 2.20 -28.43 3.05
CA SER A 118 0.74 -28.36 2.91
C SER A 118 0.10 -27.60 4.08
N GLN A 119 0.57 -27.80 5.31
CA GLN A 119 0.11 -27.02 6.47
C GLN A 119 0.47 -25.52 6.38
N LEU A 120 1.52 -25.18 5.64
CA LEU A 120 1.97 -23.81 5.37
C LEU A 120 1.11 -23.13 4.30
N GLU A 121 0.66 -23.91 3.32
CA GLU A 121 -0.32 -23.52 2.30
C GLU A 121 -1.70 -23.27 2.93
N ASP A 122 -2.13 -24.11 3.88
CA ASP A 122 -3.38 -23.90 4.63
C ASP A 122 -3.37 -22.62 5.49
N LEU A 123 -2.19 -22.15 5.88
CA LEU A 123 -1.99 -20.87 6.58
C LEU A 123 -1.92 -19.67 5.62
N GLN A 124 -2.06 -19.87 4.31
CA GLN A 124 -2.21 -18.77 3.34
C GLN A 124 -3.55 -18.07 3.52
N THR A 125 -3.57 -17.15 4.47
CA THR A 125 -4.67 -16.22 4.68
C THR A 125 -4.29 -14.84 4.19
N SER A 126 -5.28 -14.10 3.68
CA SER A 126 -5.15 -12.67 3.34
C SER A 126 -4.85 -11.75 4.54
N ARG A 127 -4.67 -12.33 5.74
CA ARG A 127 -4.30 -11.65 6.98
C ARG A 127 -2.84 -11.83 7.36
N ILE A 128 -2.05 -12.57 6.58
CA ILE A 128 -0.61 -12.72 6.78
C ILE A 128 0.10 -12.11 5.57
N VAL A 129 1.00 -11.16 5.82
CA VAL A 129 1.93 -10.69 4.79
C VAL A 129 3.27 -11.41 4.93
N ARG A 130 3.85 -11.79 3.81
CA ARG A 130 5.18 -12.40 3.75
C ARG A 130 6.16 -11.36 3.24
N ILE A 131 7.18 -11.07 4.05
CA ILE A 131 8.28 -10.20 3.68
C ILE A 131 9.45 -11.11 3.29
N LEU A 132 9.85 -11.09 2.02
CA LEU A 132 11.12 -11.66 1.60
C LEU A 132 12.21 -10.63 1.82
N THR A 133 13.34 -11.00 2.44
CA THR A 133 14.49 -10.10 2.55
C THR A 133 15.79 -10.87 2.51
N ALA A 134 16.87 -10.27 2.00
CA ALA A 134 18.22 -10.85 2.05
C ALA A 134 19.08 -10.27 3.19
N ASP A 135 18.52 -9.32 3.94
CA ASP A 135 19.18 -8.69 5.07
C ASP A 135 18.18 -8.21 6.13
N PHE A 136 18.65 -8.03 7.36
CA PHE A 136 17.83 -7.45 8.43
C PHE A 136 18.02 -5.94 8.52
N PRO A 137 17.02 -5.12 8.15
CA PRO A 137 16.99 -3.72 8.55
C PRO A 137 16.83 -3.60 10.06
N HIS A 138 16.97 -2.39 10.60
CA HIS A 138 16.62 -2.13 11.99
C HIS A 138 15.11 -2.38 12.21
N TYR A 139 14.28 -1.81 11.31
CA TYR A 139 12.84 -1.94 11.40
C TYR A 139 12.17 -2.32 10.07
N PHE A 140 11.06 -3.05 10.17
CA PHE A 140 10.03 -3.16 9.14
C PHE A 140 8.69 -2.62 9.65
N ALA A 141 7.92 -2.02 8.77
CA ALA A 141 6.53 -1.62 9.01
C ALA A 141 5.64 -2.14 7.88
N VAL A 142 4.56 -2.82 8.27
CA VAL A 142 3.51 -3.22 7.33
C VAL A 142 2.48 -2.10 7.30
N VAL A 143 2.28 -1.47 6.15
CA VAL A 143 1.42 -0.30 5.97
C VAL A 143 0.30 -0.65 5.00
N SER A 144 -0.95 -0.29 5.35
CA SER A 144 -2.07 -0.32 4.42
C SER A 144 -2.33 1.08 3.88
N ARG A 145 -2.37 1.21 2.56
CA ARG A 145 -2.71 2.45 1.84
C ARG A 145 -3.76 2.20 0.78
N ILE A 146 -4.33 3.26 0.21
CA ILE A 146 -5.21 3.15 -0.96
C ILE A 146 -4.40 2.54 -2.11
N ARG A 147 -4.98 1.58 -2.83
CA ARG A 147 -4.31 0.95 -3.97
C ARG A 147 -3.89 1.99 -4.98
N GLN A 148 -2.64 1.91 -5.43
CA GLN A 148 -2.07 2.85 -6.36
C GLN A 148 -1.64 2.14 -7.65
N GLU A 149 -2.29 2.46 -8.75
CA GLU A 149 -1.91 1.95 -10.07
C GLU A 149 -0.76 2.78 -10.61
N VAL A 150 0.43 2.20 -10.70
CA VAL A 150 1.65 2.89 -11.12
C VAL A 150 2.02 2.50 -12.55
N HIS A 151 2.09 3.48 -13.44
CA HIS A 151 2.50 3.28 -14.84
C HIS A 151 3.62 4.26 -15.21
N ALA A 152 4.56 3.78 -16.02
CA ALA A 152 5.63 4.63 -16.55
C ALA A 152 5.14 5.32 -17.84
N VAL A 153 4.90 6.62 -17.77
CA VAL A 153 4.37 7.44 -18.88
C VAL A 153 5.45 8.39 -19.37
N GLY A 154 5.69 8.43 -20.68
CA GLY A 154 6.68 9.30 -21.33
C GLY A 154 6.08 10.37 -22.25
N PRO A 155 6.91 11.00 -23.09
CA PRO A 155 6.48 12.00 -24.07
C PRO A 155 5.44 11.50 -25.08
N GLU A 156 5.39 10.20 -25.33
CA GLU A 156 4.38 9.54 -26.15
C GLU A 156 2.96 9.63 -25.57
N GLY A 157 2.82 9.98 -24.28
CA GLY A 157 1.56 9.95 -23.56
C GLY A 157 1.25 8.56 -23.02
N GLY A 158 0.02 8.34 -22.59
CA GLY A 158 -0.41 7.06 -22.05
C GLY A 158 -1.67 7.17 -21.22
N THR A 159 -2.15 6.02 -20.75
CA THR A 159 -3.39 5.92 -19.99
C THR A 159 -3.15 5.09 -18.74
N VAL A 160 -3.71 5.54 -17.63
CA VAL A 160 -3.70 4.83 -16.34
C VAL A 160 -5.15 4.63 -15.91
N SER A 161 -5.54 3.40 -15.58
CA SER A 161 -6.90 3.06 -15.16
C SER A 161 -6.88 2.41 -13.78
N SER A 162 -7.88 2.68 -12.93
CA SER A 162 -7.97 2.07 -11.60
C SER A 162 -8.55 0.65 -11.67
N SER A 163 -7.94 -0.32 -10.98
CA SER A 163 -8.53 -1.65 -10.83
C SER A 163 -9.65 -1.73 -9.78
N ALA A 164 -9.67 -0.80 -8.81
CA ALA A 164 -10.70 -0.72 -7.77
C ALA A 164 -11.99 -0.07 -8.29
N VAL A 165 -11.86 0.93 -9.18
CA VAL A 165 -12.99 1.57 -9.86
C VAL A 165 -12.67 1.66 -11.37
N PRO A 166 -13.09 0.69 -12.19
CA PRO A 166 -12.69 0.62 -13.60
C PRO A 166 -13.09 1.83 -14.46
N GLN A 167 -14.09 2.60 -14.04
CA GLN A 167 -14.50 3.84 -14.71
C GLN A 167 -13.54 5.01 -14.46
N VAL A 168 -12.69 4.92 -13.43
CA VAL A 168 -11.69 5.94 -13.11
C VAL A 168 -10.47 5.75 -14.00
N GLN A 169 -10.15 6.79 -14.77
CA GLN A 169 -9.05 6.77 -15.73
C GLN A 169 -8.38 8.15 -15.82
N ALA A 170 -7.07 8.15 -16.02
CA ALA A 170 -6.27 9.31 -16.35
C ALA A 170 -5.60 9.11 -17.71
N VAL A 171 -5.84 10.04 -18.65
CA VAL A 171 -5.24 10.03 -19.99
C VAL A 171 -4.26 11.19 -20.12
N PHE A 172 -3.02 10.85 -20.46
CA PHE A 172 -1.92 11.75 -20.71
C PHE A 172 -1.74 11.88 -22.23
N PRO A 173 -2.05 13.04 -22.84
CA PRO A 173 -1.84 13.20 -24.27
C PRO A 173 -0.33 13.28 -24.61
N PRO A 174 0.04 13.05 -25.88
CA PRO A 174 1.41 13.21 -26.34
C PRO A 174 1.98 14.60 -26.01
N ALA A 175 3.20 14.64 -25.50
CA ALA A 175 3.92 15.81 -25.01
C ALA A 175 3.36 16.44 -23.72
N ALA A 176 2.48 15.77 -22.97
CA ALA A 176 2.13 16.19 -21.61
C ALA A 176 3.33 16.10 -20.64
N LEU A 177 4.27 15.21 -20.95
CA LEU A 177 5.51 14.94 -20.20
C LEU A 177 6.71 15.06 -21.14
N THR A 178 7.86 15.50 -20.61
CA THR A 178 9.13 15.59 -21.36
C THR A 178 10.09 14.44 -21.08
N LYS A 179 9.83 13.69 -20.00
CA LYS A 179 10.61 12.52 -19.59
C LYS A 179 9.67 11.42 -19.16
N LYS A 180 10.11 10.17 -19.32
CA LYS A 180 9.41 9.00 -18.78
C LYS A 180 9.47 9.03 -17.26
N ILE A 181 8.32 9.11 -16.61
CA ILE A 181 8.19 9.13 -15.15
C ILE A 181 7.16 8.10 -14.69
N ARG A 182 7.26 7.67 -13.44
CA ARG A 182 6.21 6.88 -12.79
C ARG A 182 5.07 7.81 -12.36
N VAL A 183 3.87 7.54 -12.86
CA VAL A 183 2.65 8.22 -12.48
C VAL A 183 1.76 7.21 -11.74
N GLY A 184 1.18 7.63 -10.62
CA GLY A 184 0.24 6.84 -9.83
C GLY A 184 -1.19 7.34 -10.01
N LEU A 185 -2.15 6.42 -10.09
CA LEU A 185 -3.57 6.71 -9.99
C LEU A 185 -4.17 5.93 -8.82
N GLN A 186 -4.73 6.65 -7.86
CA GLN A 186 -5.49 6.07 -6.75
C GLN A 186 -6.96 6.40 -6.93
N ALA A 187 -7.83 5.42 -6.68
CA ALA A 187 -9.27 5.62 -6.61
C ALA A 187 -9.78 5.01 -5.30
N HIS A 188 -10.30 5.84 -4.41
CA HIS A 188 -10.91 5.41 -3.16
C HIS A 188 -12.44 5.44 -3.29
N PRO A 189 -13.11 4.27 -3.41
CA PRO A 189 -14.57 4.23 -3.44
C PRO A 189 -15.14 4.69 -2.11
N ILE A 190 -16.23 5.46 -2.17
CA ILE A 190 -16.97 5.89 -0.98
C ILE A 190 -18.31 5.14 -0.96
N PRO A 191 -18.55 4.26 0.03
CA PRO A 191 -19.81 3.52 0.12
C PRO A 191 -21.02 4.46 0.29
N ALA A 192 -22.06 4.26 -0.51
CA ALA A 192 -23.25 5.13 -0.49
C ALA A 192 -24.02 5.06 0.84
N ASP A 193 -24.01 3.91 1.50
CA ASP A 193 -24.59 3.70 2.84
C ASP A 193 -23.84 4.50 3.92
N LEU A 194 -22.51 4.62 3.83
CA LEU A 194 -21.71 5.47 4.71
C LEU A 194 -22.09 6.94 4.54
N VAL A 195 -22.25 7.39 3.30
CA VAL A 195 -22.64 8.77 2.98
C VAL A 195 -24.05 9.05 3.50
N ALA A 196 -25.00 8.15 3.23
CA ALA A 196 -26.36 8.28 3.71
C ALA A 196 -26.44 8.29 5.24
N LYS A 197 -25.63 7.49 5.92
CA LYS A 197 -25.54 7.46 7.38
C LYS A 197 -25.02 8.78 7.98
N LEU A 198 -24.07 9.43 7.31
CA LEU A 198 -23.42 10.65 7.81
C LEU A 198 -24.13 11.94 7.39
N LEU A 199 -24.61 12.01 6.15
CA LEU A 199 -25.11 13.22 5.50
C LEU A 199 -26.59 13.12 5.07
N GLY A 200 -27.24 11.98 5.34
CA GLY A 200 -28.59 11.70 4.86
C GLY A 200 -28.67 11.55 3.34
N ASN A 201 -29.88 11.64 2.80
CA ASN A 201 -30.15 11.47 1.37
C ASN A 201 -30.02 12.78 0.57
N ARG A 202 -29.16 13.71 1.02
CA ARG A 202 -29.02 15.04 0.38
C ARG A 202 -27.77 15.15 -0.48
N VAL A 203 -26.78 14.28 -0.24
CA VAL A 203 -25.48 14.32 -0.87
C VAL A 203 -25.15 12.92 -1.40
N ALA A 204 -24.68 12.86 -2.63
CA ALA A 204 -23.97 11.72 -3.17
C ALA A 204 -22.54 12.17 -3.48
N VAL A 205 -21.56 11.27 -3.32
CA VAL A 205 -20.16 11.55 -3.66
C VAL A 205 -19.66 10.49 -4.62
N SER A 206 -18.78 10.91 -5.53
CA SER A 206 -18.00 10.01 -6.37
C SER A 206 -16.85 9.41 -5.55
N PRO A 207 -16.11 8.43 -6.08
CA PRO A 207 -14.82 8.06 -5.53
C PRO A 207 -13.88 9.26 -5.43
N ILE A 208 -12.98 9.24 -4.46
CA ILE A 208 -11.87 10.20 -4.37
C ILE A 208 -10.77 9.71 -5.32
N VAL A 209 -10.34 10.57 -6.24
CA VAL A 209 -9.32 10.25 -7.24
C VAL A 209 -8.09 11.10 -6.99
N THR A 210 -6.94 10.44 -6.84
CA THR A 210 -5.64 11.10 -6.62
C THR A 210 -4.69 10.73 -7.74
N VAL A 211 -4.04 11.72 -8.35
CA VAL A 211 -2.94 11.54 -9.30
C VAL A 211 -1.63 11.84 -8.59
N GLU A 212 -0.74 10.86 -8.52
CA GLU A 212 0.59 10.99 -7.94
C GLU A 212 1.68 11.05 -9.05
N PRO A 213 2.75 11.83 -8.87
CA PRO A 213 3.04 12.68 -7.73
C PRO A 213 2.18 13.96 -7.72
N ARG A 214 1.62 14.30 -6.55
CA ARG A 214 0.95 15.59 -6.32
C ARG A 214 1.91 16.76 -6.52
N ARG A 215 1.34 17.97 -6.66
CA ARG A 215 2.08 19.23 -6.93
C ARG A 215 2.91 19.21 -8.22
N ARG A 216 2.56 18.36 -9.20
CA ARG A 216 3.19 18.33 -10.52
C ARG A 216 2.39 19.17 -11.53
N LYS A 217 3.08 19.97 -12.33
CA LYS A 217 2.51 20.61 -13.53
C LYS A 217 2.82 19.77 -14.75
N PHE A 218 1.82 19.58 -15.61
CA PHE A 218 1.97 18.93 -16.91
C PHE A 218 2.06 19.98 -18.01
N HIS A 219 2.74 19.66 -19.10
CA HIS A 219 2.91 20.57 -20.24
C HIS A 219 1.64 20.68 -21.09
N LYS A 220 0.76 19.69 -21.00
CA LYS A 220 -0.57 19.68 -21.62
C LYS A 220 -1.62 19.25 -20.59
N PRO A 221 -2.88 19.68 -20.76
CA PRO A 221 -3.98 19.19 -19.95
C PRO A 221 -4.09 17.66 -20.01
N ILE A 222 -4.28 17.03 -18.87
CA ILE A 222 -4.59 15.61 -18.78
C ILE A 222 -6.10 15.44 -18.66
N THR A 223 -6.64 14.33 -19.17
CA THR A 223 -8.07 14.02 -19.06
C THR A 223 -8.29 13.07 -17.89
N LEU A 224 -9.17 13.44 -16.97
CA LEU A 224 -9.62 12.58 -15.88
C LEU A 224 -11.07 12.17 -16.11
N THR A 225 -11.30 10.86 -16.09
CA THR A 225 -12.64 10.27 -16.11
C THR A 225 -12.97 9.81 -14.69
N ILE A 226 -14.06 10.31 -14.13
CA ILE A 226 -14.55 9.98 -12.79
C ILE A 226 -16.04 9.65 -12.91
N PRO A 227 -16.52 8.53 -12.36
CA PRO A 227 -17.94 8.23 -12.40
C PRO A 227 -18.72 9.28 -11.58
N VAL A 228 -19.84 9.73 -12.13
CA VAL A 228 -20.72 10.66 -11.44
C VAL A 228 -21.24 10.06 -10.13
N PRO A 229 -21.46 10.87 -9.08
CA PRO A 229 -22.06 10.40 -7.84
C PRO A 229 -23.40 9.69 -8.10
N GLN A 230 -23.64 8.57 -7.43
CA GLN A 230 -24.92 7.89 -7.46
C GLN A 230 -25.61 8.03 -6.10
N ALA A 231 -26.83 8.58 -6.14
CA ALA A 231 -27.70 8.68 -4.98
C ALA A 231 -28.03 7.28 -4.42
N ALA A 232 -28.01 7.13 -3.09
CA ALA A 232 -28.43 5.89 -2.43
C ALA A 232 -29.91 5.55 -2.69
N ASN A 233 -30.75 6.57 -2.91
CA ASN A 233 -32.19 6.44 -3.16
C ASN A 233 -32.59 7.02 -4.52
N LYS A 234 -33.47 6.30 -5.25
CA LYS A 234 -34.01 6.67 -6.58
C LYS A 234 -34.83 7.97 -6.61
N GLY A 235 -35.10 8.61 -5.46
CA GLY A 235 -35.89 9.85 -5.35
C GLY A 235 -35.08 11.15 -5.31
N MET A 236 -33.75 11.07 -5.40
CA MET A 236 -32.89 12.26 -5.46
C MET A 236 -32.95 12.86 -6.88
N ILE A 237 -33.13 14.18 -7.00
CA ILE A 237 -33.10 14.87 -8.30
C ILE A 237 -31.66 14.85 -8.82
N ASN A 238 -31.32 13.87 -9.65
CA ASN A 238 -30.04 13.78 -10.36
C ASN A 238 -30.10 14.55 -11.69
N GLN A 239 -30.48 15.83 -11.65
CA GLN A 239 -30.31 16.71 -12.80
C GLN A 239 -28.91 17.33 -12.74
N TYR A 240 -27.99 16.73 -13.48
CA TYR A 240 -26.62 17.20 -13.66
C TYR A 240 -26.47 18.19 -14.83
N SER A 241 -27.57 18.52 -15.50
CA SER A 241 -27.65 19.46 -16.63
C SER A 241 -28.64 20.61 -16.32
N GLY A 242 -28.39 21.79 -16.90
CA GLY A 242 -29.24 22.98 -16.75
C GLY A 242 -28.57 24.17 -16.04
N ASP A 243 -29.34 25.23 -15.79
CA ASP A 243 -28.87 26.55 -15.32
C ASP A 243 -28.46 26.58 -13.82
N ALA A 244 -28.80 25.54 -13.06
CA ALA A 244 -28.44 25.37 -11.65
C ALA A 244 -27.81 23.97 -11.41
N PRO A 245 -26.54 23.76 -11.77
CA PRO A 245 -25.90 22.46 -11.64
C PRO A 245 -25.78 22.07 -10.15
N THR A 246 -26.38 20.94 -9.81
CA THR A 246 -26.26 20.31 -8.47
C THR A 246 -24.91 19.60 -8.30
N LEU A 247 -24.19 19.36 -9.40
CA LEU A 247 -22.87 18.72 -9.40
C LEU A 247 -21.77 19.72 -9.06
N ARG A 248 -20.94 19.38 -8.06
CA ARG A 248 -19.78 20.17 -7.65
C ARG A 248 -18.51 19.34 -7.81
N LEU A 249 -17.49 19.92 -8.45
CA LEU A 249 -16.14 19.36 -8.49
C LEU A 249 -15.32 19.95 -7.34
N LEU A 250 -14.87 19.09 -6.43
CA LEU A 250 -13.95 19.45 -5.34
C LEU A 250 -12.54 19.02 -5.73
N CYS A 251 -11.55 19.86 -5.45
CA CYS A 251 -10.15 19.59 -5.77
C CYS A 251 -9.27 20.05 -4.61
N SER A 252 -8.30 19.20 -4.24
CA SER A 252 -7.22 19.58 -3.32
C SER A 252 -5.88 19.44 -4.05
N ILE A 253 -5.11 20.53 -4.06
CA ILE A 253 -3.76 20.58 -4.66
C ILE A 253 -2.65 20.36 -3.61
N THR A 254 -3.03 20.10 -2.35
CA THR A 254 -2.07 19.89 -1.27
C THR A 254 -1.37 18.55 -1.47
N GLY A 255 -0.13 18.57 -1.96
CA GLY A 255 0.82 17.49 -1.70
C GLY A 255 1.32 17.59 -0.26
N LEU A 256 1.50 16.49 0.44
CA LEU A 256 2.28 16.50 1.67
C LEU A 256 3.75 16.73 1.28
N SER A 257 4.19 17.99 1.33
CA SER A 257 5.55 18.25 1.81
C SER A 257 5.62 17.64 3.20
N HIS A 258 6.70 16.94 3.54
CA HIS A 258 7.02 16.61 4.94
C HIS A 258 6.47 17.73 5.83
N LEU A 259 5.41 17.44 6.60
CA LEU A 259 5.16 18.19 7.81
C LEU A 259 6.32 17.77 8.72
N GLY A 260 7.46 18.43 8.48
CA GLY A 260 8.41 18.70 9.54
C GLY A 260 7.58 19.29 10.67
N MET A 261 7.82 18.74 11.85
CA MET A 261 7.50 19.43 13.08
C MET A 261 7.90 20.89 12.92
N ASP A 262 6.95 21.78 13.09
CA ASP A 262 7.13 23.15 13.55
C ASP A 262 5.74 23.63 13.96
N TYR A 263 5.32 23.22 15.16
CA TYR A 263 4.94 24.08 16.30
C TYR A 263 4.75 23.19 17.53
#